data_AF-A0A1L4BT80-F1
#
_entry.id   AF-A0A1L4BT80-F1
#
_cell.length_a   1.000
_cell.length_b   1.000
_cell.length_c   1.000
_cell.angle_alpha   90.00
_cell.angle_beta   90.00
_cell.angle_gamma   90.00
#
_symmetry.space_group_name_H-M   'P 1'
#
loop_
_entity.id
_entity.type
_entity.pdbx_description
1 polymer ?
#
loop_
_entity_poly.entity_id
_entity_poly.type
_entity_poly.pdbx_seq_one_letter_code
_entity_poly.pdbx_strand_id
1 'polypeptide(L)'
;MIFLEKQNDNAQTLAYIGHVDNVIQGIVPEELKHKRFLASDFDYGFELGSPQSVYNLGECILLNNMIYSSRTDISRTERDPLMWGPEFVTTGIFLIPKNTPINYYVKYFSFDKEYSLADIYKHIYKQLKGPFAVVGCVQFSTINAEAITKAPINQENIFSNSENYYDEKKYEDNDVNFAIMGVVSNPDDKRLTEVNKELSSVLYHNPFANKNKLLTHTHGLMLNRSIIDIDKVKPKNAKEVLHVQDKSLVRYLKLKVYKIKGLTKYA
;
A
#
# COMPACT_ATOMS: atom_id res chain seq x y z
N MET A 1 4.84 -22.92 -7.47
CA MET A 1 3.55 -23.19 -6.80
C MET A 1 3.34 -22.13 -5.72
N ILE A 2 2.13 -21.65 -5.49
CA ILE A 2 1.85 -20.71 -4.38
C ILE A 2 1.53 -21.54 -3.13
N PHE A 3 2.30 -21.36 -2.07
CA PHE A 3 2.14 -22.06 -0.79
C PHE A 3 1.47 -21.14 0.22
N LEU A 4 0.42 -21.64 0.89
CA LEU A 4 -0.31 -20.93 1.94
C LEU A 4 -0.22 -21.72 3.25
N GLU A 5 0.44 -21.13 4.23
CA GLU A 5 0.64 -21.69 5.56
C GLU A 5 -0.32 -21.02 6.53
N LYS A 6 -1.40 -21.73 6.89
CA LYS A 6 -2.41 -21.22 7.82
C LYS A 6 -1.82 -21.07 9.23
N GLN A 7 -2.11 -19.94 9.87
CA GLN A 7 -1.73 -19.62 11.24
C GLN A 7 -2.95 -19.56 12.15
N ASN A 8 -4.04 -18.91 11.71
CA ASN A 8 -5.34 -18.92 12.39
C ASN A 8 -6.49 -18.50 11.44
N ASP A 9 -7.73 -18.70 11.88
CA ASP A 9 -8.96 -18.37 11.11
C ASP A 9 -9.61 -17.03 11.46
N ASN A 10 -9.16 -16.38 12.52
CA ASN A 10 -9.86 -15.22 13.07
C ASN A 10 -9.71 -14.02 12.13
N ALA A 11 -10.82 -13.49 11.66
CA ALA A 11 -10.83 -12.24 10.91
C ALA A 11 -10.65 -11.05 11.86
N GLN A 12 -9.89 -10.06 11.41
CA GLN A 12 -9.41 -8.94 12.21
C GLN A 12 -10.13 -7.64 11.84
N THR A 13 -10.35 -6.79 12.85
CA THR A 13 -10.72 -5.39 12.59
C THR A 13 -9.44 -4.60 12.44
N LEU A 14 -9.22 -4.04 11.26
CA LEU A 14 -8.06 -3.18 10.99
C LEU A 14 -8.45 -1.71 11.17
N ALA A 15 -7.50 -0.79 10.94
CA ALA A 15 -7.72 0.61 11.22
C ALA A 15 -7.44 1.49 10.00
N TYR A 16 -7.93 2.71 10.05
CA TYR A 16 -7.61 3.76 9.07
C TYR A 16 -7.62 5.14 9.74
N ILE A 17 -6.93 6.10 9.13
CA ILE A 17 -7.02 7.53 9.46
C ILE A 17 -7.45 8.26 8.19
N GLY A 18 -8.38 9.20 8.30
CA GLY A 18 -8.84 9.96 7.13
C GLY A 18 -9.60 9.10 6.13
N HIS A 19 -9.45 9.35 4.82
CA HIS A 19 -10.14 8.62 3.76
C HIS A 19 -9.43 8.85 2.42
N VAL A 20 -9.39 7.84 1.54
CA VAL A 20 -8.82 7.97 0.20
C VAL A 20 -9.47 9.09 -0.63
N ASP A 21 -10.76 9.35 -0.43
CA ASP A 21 -11.42 10.50 -1.07
C ASP A 21 -10.76 11.85 -0.72
N ASN A 22 -10.21 12.00 0.49
CA ASN A 22 -9.45 13.21 0.85
C ASN A 22 -8.17 13.30 0.02
N VAL A 23 -7.49 12.18 -0.19
CA VAL A 23 -6.31 12.08 -1.06
C VAL A 23 -6.69 12.42 -2.50
N ILE A 24 -7.75 11.79 -3.02
CA ILE A 24 -8.21 11.96 -4.40
C ILE A 24 -8.63 13.40 -4.67
N GLN A 25 -9.34 14.04 -3.74
CA GLN A 25 -9.85 15.41 -3.89
C GLN A 25 -8.88 16.49 -3.41
N GLY A 26 -7.70 16.10 -2.92
CA GLY A 26 -6.69 17.02 -2.42
C GLY A 26 -7.14 17.82 -1.18
N ILE A 27 -7.90 17.19 -0.29
CA ILE A 27 -8.45 17.80 0.93
C ILE A 27 -7.59 17.39 2.12
N VAL A 28 -7.22 18.38 2.95
CA VAL A 28 -6.64 18.14 4.28
C VAL A 28 -7.73 18.38 5.32
N PRO A 29 -8.29 17.32 5.95
CA PRO A 29 -9.31 17.50 6.99
C PRO A 29 -8.78 18.35 8.15
N GLU A 30 -9.59 19.26 8.69
CA GLU A 30 -9.16 20.18 9.74
C GLU A 30 -8.71 19.42 11.01
N GLU A 31 -9.32 18.29 11.32
CA GLU A 31 -8.91 17.44 12.46
C GLU A 31 -7.55 16.75 12.26
N LEU A 32 -7.05 16.65 11.03
CA LEU A 32 -5.76 16.03 10.68
C LEU A 32 -4.65 17.04 10.41
N LYS A 33 -4.99 18.29 10.09
CA LYS A 33 -4.06 19.35 9.66
C LYS A 33 -2.86 19.58 10.58
N HIS A 34 -3.06 19.42 11.89
CA HIS A 34 -2.03 19.62 12.91
C HIS A 34 -1.75 18.36 13.73
N LYS A 35 -2.33 17.21 13.32
CA LYS A 35 -2.21 15.95 14.04
C LYS A 35 -1.02 15.16 13.50
N ARG A 36 -0.18 14.70 14.42
CA ARG A 36 0.92 13.77 14.14
C ARG A 36 0.62 12.42 14.79
N PHE A 37 1.12 11.37 14.17
CA PHE A 37 0.95 10.00 14.61
C PHE A 37 2.32 9.33 14.73
N LEU A 38 2.44 8.37 15.63
CA LEU A 38 3.66 7.58 15.77
C LEU A 38 3.54 6.32 14.91
N ALA A 39 4.52 6.08 14.04
CA ALA A 39 4.59 4.85 13.25
C ALA A 39 4.74 3.61 14.16
N SER A 40 5.27 3.79 15.38
CA SER A 40 5.35 2.75 16.40
C SER A 40 4.02 2.35 17.02
N ASP A 41 2.89 2.99 16.69
CA ASP A 41 1.58 2.59 17.21
C ASP A 41 0.90 1.52 16.34
N PHE A 42 1.51 1.18 15.20
CA PHE A 42 0.99 0.24 14.21
C PHE A 42 2.06 -0.78 13.83
N ASP A 43 1.65 -1.96 13.36
CA ASP A 43 2.60 -2.92 12.79
C ASP A 43 2.97 -2.51 11.37
N TYR A 44 1.96 -2.11 10.58
CA TYR A 44 2.11 -1.69 9.18
C TYR A 44 1.07 -0.64 8.78
N GLY A 45 1.33 0.06 7.69
CA GLY A 45 0.37 1.00 7.09
C GLY A 45 0.78 1.44 5.69
N PHE A 46 -0.15 1.99 4.92
CA PHE A 46 0.15 2.60 3.62
C PHE A 46 -0.97 3.52 3.17
N GLU A 47 -0.58 4.38 2.23
CA GLU A 47 -1.36 5.17 1.28
C GLU A 47 -0.60 6.51 1.15
N LEU A 48 -1.15 7.61 1.66
CA LEU A 48 -0.55 8.92 1.55
C LEU A 48 -0.04 9.41 2.90
N GLY A 49 1.23 9.79 2.99
CA GLY A 49 1.78 10.25 4.26
C GLY A 49 3.13 10.95 4.12
N SER A 50 3.56 11.62 5.18
CA SER A 50 4.86 12.28 5.22
C SER A 50 5.42 12.33 6.64
N PRO A 51 6.73 12.11 6.85
CA PRO A 51 7.35 12.36 8.15
C PRO A 51 7.54 13.84 8.48
N GLN A 52 7.43 14.73 7.47
CA GLN A 52 7.71 16.16 7.64
C GLN A 52 6.42 16.95 7.87
N SER A 53 5.65 17.18 6.79
CA SER A 53 4.48 18.05 6.80
C SER A 53 3.47 17.65 5.71
N VAL A 54 2.27 18.24 5.77
CA VAL A 54 1.22 18.02 4.77
C VAL A 54 1.63 18.52 3.37
N TYR A 55 2.61 19.42 3.28
CA TYR A 55 3.13 19.95 2.01
C TYR A 55 4.06 18.99 1.28
N ASN A 56 4.41 17.86 1.91
CA ASN A 56 5.30 16.84 1.37
C ASN A 56 4.62 15.47 1.39
N LEU A 57 3.28 15.43 1.31
CA LEU A 57 2.53 14.18 1.27
C LEU A 57 2.81 13.44 -0.05
N GLY A 58 3.32 12.23 0.08
CA GLY A 58 3.61 11.35 -1.05
C GLY A 58 3.16 9.92 -0.76
N GLU A 59 3.38 9.05 -1.76
CA GLU A 59 3.21 7.62 -1.58
C GLU A 59 4.02 7.15 -0.38
N CYS A 60 3.38 6.43 0.55
CA CYS A 60 4.04 6.00 1.78
C CYS A 60 3.77 4.54 2.16
N ILE A 61 4.66 3.99 2.98
CA ILE A 61 4.49 2.74 3.70
C ILE A 61 5.05 2.86 5.12
N LEU A 62 4.37 2.28 6.10
CA LEU A 62 4.79 2.15 7.48
C LEU A 62 5.23 0.71 7.70
N LEU A 63 6.46 0.55 8.18
CA LEU A 63 6.99 -0.74 8.61
C LEU A 63 8.12 -0.52 9.60
N ASN A 64 8.29 -1.47 10.54
CA ASN A 64 9.38 -1.48 11.51
C ASN A 64 9.51 -0.15 12.29
N ASN A 65 8.38 0.38 12.77
CA ASN A 65 8.24 1.64 13.53
C ASN A 65 8.64 2.91 12.77
N MET A 66 8.68 2.87 11.44
CA MET A 66 9.06 4.00 10.59
C MET A 66 8.02 4.20 9.49
N ILE A 67 7.75 5.47 9.14
CA ILE A 67 7.20 5.81 7.84
C ILE A 67 8.34 5.95 6.83
N TYR A 68 8.09 5.51 5.60
CA TYR A 68 8.86 5.79 4.40
C TYR A 68 7.92 6.48 3.43
N SER A 69 8.34 7.58 2.82
CA SER A 69 7.50 8.36 1.91
C SER A 69 8.31 9.02 0.81
N SER A 70 7.79 9.00 -0.41
CA SER A 70 8.36 9.72 -1.54
C SER A 70 8.11 11.22 -1.39
N ARG A 71 9.08 12.04 -1.82
CA ARG A 71 9.04 13.48 -1.58
C ARG A 71 8.26 14.18 -2.68
N THR A 72 7.31 15.05 -2.36
CA THR A 72 6.42 15.66 -3.39
C THR A 72 6.46 17.19 -3.42
N ASP A 73 7.55 17.81 -2.91
CA ASP A 73 7.66 19.26 -2.96
C ASP A 73 8.08 19.80 -4.34
N ILE A 74 7.65 21.04 -4.57
CA ILE A 74 7.72 21.78 -5.84
C ILE A 74 9.17 22.08 -6.27
N SER A 75 10.15 21.83 -5.40
CA SER A 75 11.58 22.07 -5.69
C SER A 75 12.26 20.91 -6.42
N ARG A 76 11.55 19.82 -6.70
CA ARG A 76 12.11 18.65 -7.38
C ARG A 76 12.38 18.90 -8.86
N THR A 77 13.58 18.51 -9.28
CA THR A 77 13.97 18.30 -10.69
C THR A 77 14.35 16.84 -10.98
N GLU A 78 14.40 15.96 -9.97
CA GLU A 78 14.81 14.54 -10.08
C GLU A 78 14.00 13.59 -9.18
N ARG A 79 14.06 12.30 -9.52
CA ARG A 79 13.28 11.18 -8.97
C ARG A 79 13.68 10.61 -7.57
N ASP A 80 14.09 11.45 -6.59
CA ASP A 80 13.85 11.29 -5.11
C ASP A 80 15.07 11.24 -4.19
N PRO A 81 14.98 11.88 -3.01
CA PRO A 81 15.56 11.37 -1.78
C PRO A 81 14.43 11.02 -0.81
N LEU A 82 13.95 9.78 -0.87
CA LEU A 82 13.06 9.15 0.11
C LEU A 82 13.13 9.79 1.50
N MET A 83 11.98 10.21 2.02
CA MET A 83 11.86 10.67 3.39
C MET A 83 11.50 9.52 4.31
N TRP A 84 12.01 9.54 5.54
CA TRP A 84 11.63 8.58 6.56
C TRP A 84 11.70 9.18 7.96
N GLY A 85 10.92 8.64 8.88
CA GLY A 85 10.86 9.13 10.26
C GLY A 85 9.98 8.26 11.17
N PRO A 86 10.03 8.46 12.49
CA PRO A 86 9.20 7.70 13.45
C PRO A 86 7.78 8.28 13.59
N GLU A 87 7.58 9.52 13.14
CA GLU A 87 6.29 10.22 13.17
C GLU A 87 5.81 10.49 11.75
N PHE A 88 4.51 10.68 11.58
CA PHE A 88 3.92 11.03 10.30
C PHE A 88 2.68 11.92 10.42
N VAL A 89 2.37 12.58 9.31
CA VAL A 89 1.09 13.22 9.01
C VAL A 89 0.46 12.54 7.79
N THR A 90 -0.87 12.59 7.67
CA THR A 90 -1.63 11.94 6.59
C THR A 90 -3.01 12.59 6.44
N THR A 91 -3.62 12.45 5.27
CA THR A 91 -5.04 12.75 5.00
C THR A 91 -5.88 11.49 4.75
N GLY A 92 -5.22 10.35 4.59
CA GLY A 92 -5.77 9.04 4.24
C GLY A 92 -4.68 7.99 4.35
N ILE A 93 -4.83 7.06 5.30
CA ILE A 93 -3.93 5.93 5.47
C ILE A 93 -4.67 4.71 6.02
N PHE A 94 -4.34 3.55 5.48
CA PHE A 94 -4.79 2.26 6.00
C PHE A 94 -3.72 1.66 6.92
N LEU A 95 -4.16 1.00 8.00
CA LEU A 95 -3.30 0.59 9.11
C LEU A 95 -3.60 -0.83 9.57
N ILE A 96 -2.55 -1.59 9.87
CA ILE A 96 -2.63 -2.82 10.65
C ILE A 96 -2.23 -2.48 12.08
N PRO A 97 -3.17 -2.55 13.05
CA PRO A 97 -2.88 -2.29 14.46
C PRO A 97 -1.77 -3.18 15.01
N LYS A 98 -1.09 -2.70 16.06
CA LYS A 98 -0.08 -3.49 16.76
C LYS A 98 -0.58 -4.84 17.22
N ASN A 99 0.28 -5.85 17.07
CA ASN A 99 0.04 -7.23 17.48
C ASN A 99 -1.17 -7.88 16.79
N THR A 100 -1.52 -7.42 15.59
CA THR A 100 -2.62 -8.04 14.83
C THR A 100 -2.24 -9.48 14.45
N PRO A 101 -3.05 -10.49 14.80
CA PRO A 101 -2.74 -11.88 14.45
C PRO A 101 -2.71 -12.11 12.94
N ILE A 102 -1.62 -12.68 12.44
CA ILE A 102 -1.45 -13.10 11.04
C ILE A 102 -2.33 -14.32 10.77
N ASN A 103 -3.09 -14.35 9.68
CA ASN A 103 -3.90 -15.50 9.30
C ASN A 103 -3.15 -16.53 8.46
N TYR A 104 -2.33 -16.07 7.53
CA TYR A 104 -1.54 -16.93 6.64
C TYR A 104 -0.15 -16.35 6.38
N TYR A 105 0.83 -17.22 6.20
CA TYR A 105 2.03 -16.90 5.43
C TYR A 105 1.85 -17.41 4.00
N VAL A 106 2.15 -16.56 3.02
CA VAL A 106 2.13 -16.93 1.61
C VAL A 106 3.55 -16.87 1.07
N LYS A 107 3.98 -17.97 0.45
CA LYS A 107 5.30 -18.09 -0.15
C LYS A 107 5.12 -18.49 -1.61
N TYR A 108 5.89 -17.87 -2.49
CA TYR A 108 5.93 -18.27 -3.89
C TYR A 108 7.30 -17.97 -4.47
N PHE A 109 7.72 -18.86 -5.38
CA PHE A 109 8.96 -18.76 -6.11
C PHE A 109 8.82 -19.51 -7.43
N SER A 110 9.32 -18.94 -8.52
CA SER A 110 9.51 -19.64 -9.79
C SER A 110 10.51 -18.91 -10.67
N PHE A 111 11.33 -19.68 -11.39
CA PHE A 111 12.15 -19.16 -12.50
C PHE A 111 11.43 -19.26 -13.85
N ASP A 112 10.50 -20.21 -14.00
CA ASP A 112 9.95 -20.57 -15.32
C ASP A 112 8.51 -20.10 -15.53
N LYS A 113 7.78 -19.82 -14.46
CA LYS A 113 6.36 -19.46 -14.50
C LYS A 113 6.08 -18.32 -13.56
N GLU A 114 5.97 -17.13 -14.12
CA GLU A 114 5.64 -15.91 -13.38
C GLU A 114 4.13 -15.78 -13.18
N TYR A 115 3.73 -15.26 -12.03
CA TYR A 115 2.35 -14.86 -11.77
C TYR A 115 2.27 -13.35 -11.62
N SER A 116 1.22 -12.75 -12.15
CA SER A 116 0.89 -11.38 -11.76
C SER A 116 0.53 -11.32 -10.27
N LEU A 117 0.74 -10.16 -9.66
CA LEU A 117 0.31 -9.91 -8.29
C LEU A 117 -1.21 -10.12 -8.15
N ALA A 118 -1.98 -9.73 -9.16
CA ALA A 118 -3.42 -10.00 -9.26
C ALA A 118 -3.75 -11.50 -9.22
N ASP A 119 -2.98 -12.37 -9.88
CA ASP A 119 -3.21 -13.82 -9.86
C ASP A 119 -2.88 -14.45 -8.51
N ILE A 120 -1.82 -13.97 -7.85
CA ILE A 120 -1.51 -14.34 -6.47
C ILE A 120 -2.65 -13.93 -5.54
N TYR A 121 -3.14 -12.69 -5.64
CA TYR A 121 -4.26 -12.20 -4.86
C TYR A 121 -5.54 -12.99 -5.10
N LYS A 122 -5.85 -13.34 -6.35
CA LYS A 122 -6.97 -14.25 -6.68
C LYS A 122 -6.81 -15.62 -6.00
N HIS A 123 -5.59 -16.15 -5.94
CA HIS A 123 -5.32 -17.43 -5.28
C HIS A 123 -5.55 -17.34 -3.75
N ILE A 124 -5.06 -16.27 -3.12
CA ILE A 124 -5.29 -15.99 -1.69
C ILE A 124 -6.79 -15.83 -1.43
N TYR A 125 -7.48 -15.02 -2.23
CA TYR A 125 -8.91 -14.76 -2.08
C TYR A 125 -9.75 -16.04 -2.15
N LYS A 126 -9.43 -16.97 -3.07
CA LYS A 126 -10.13 -18.26 -3.18
C LYS A 126 -10.05 -19.09 -1.89
N GLN A 127 -8.93 -18.99 -1.17
CA GLN A 127 -8.73 -19.70 0.10
C GLN A 127 -9.44 -18.98 1.26
N LEU A 128 -9.30 -17.65 1.35
CA LEU A 128 -9.85 -16.87 2.48
C LEU A 128 -11.36 -16.64 2.38
N LYS A 129 -11.88 -16.53 1.16
CA LYS A 129 -13.27 -16.19 0.81
C LYS A 129 -13.75 -14.88 1.46
N GLY A 130 -12.89 -13.87 1.50
CA GLY A 130 -13.18 -12.55 2.07
C GLY A 130 -12.04 -11.57 1.84
N PRO A 131 -12.21 -10.30 2.25
CA PRO A 131 -11.19 -9.27 2.09
C PRO A 131 -9.96 -9.55 2.94
N PHE A 132 -8.81 -9.07 2.49
CA PHE A 132 -7.55 -9.25 3.21
C PHE A 132 -6.58 -8.11 2.95
N ALA A 133 -5.68 -7.89 3.92
CA ALA A 133 -4.46 -7.12 3.73
C ALA A 133 -3.28 -8.07 3.57
N VAL A 134 -2.29 -7.66 2.78
CA VAL A 134 -1.00 -8.34 2.64
C VAL A 134 0.13 -7.41 3.03
N VAL A 135 1.17 -7.98 3.62
CA VAL A 135 2.41 -7.27 3.93
C VAL A 135 3.59 -8.22 3.75
N GLY A 136 4.63 -7.82 3.04
CA GLY A 136 5.83 -8.65 2.97
C GLY A 136 6.82 -8.21 1.90
N CYS A 137 7.79 -9.07 1.60
CA CYS A 137 8.79 -8.78 0.59
C CYS A 137 8.52 -9.54 -0.70
N VAL A 138 8.74 -8.86 -1.82
CA VAL A 138 8.51 -9.35 -3.17
C VAL A 138 9.69 -9.00 -4.05
N GLN A 139 10.13 -9.97 -4.85
CA GLN A 139 10.96 -9.72 -6.02
C GLN A 139 10.06 -9.76 -7.25
N PHE A 140 10.00 -8.63 -7.95
CA PHE A 140 9.30 -8.56 -9.22
C PHE A 140 10.28 -8.89 -10.35
N SER A 141 9.87 -9.74 -11.27
CA SER A 141 10.56 -9.90 -12.55
C SER A 141 10.34 -8.67 -13.43
N THR A 142 9.11 -8.15 -13.41
CA THR A 142 8.73 -6.88 -14.04
C THR A 142 7.81 -6.11 -13.11
N ILE A 143 8.22 -4.89 -12.74
CA ILE A 143 7.38 -3.97 -11.96
C ILE A 143 6.63 -3.04 -12.89
N ASN A 144 5.38 -2.75 -12.54
CA ASN A 144 4.63 -1.64 -13.08
C ASN A 144 4.15 -0.82 -11.88
N ALA A 145 4.58 0.43 -11.79
CA ALA A 145 4.20 1.28 -10.67
C ALA A 145 4.04 2.73 -11.11
N GLU A 146 3.42 3.53 -10.25
CA GLU A 146 3.19 4.95 -10.46
C GLU A 146 3.47 5.65 -9.12
N ALA A 147 3.69 6.96 -9.15
CA ALA A 147 3.77 7.75 -7.94
C ALA A 147 3.28 9.16 -8.24
N ILE A 148 2.61 9.77 -7.27
CA ILE A 148 2.36 11.20 -7.33
C ILE A 148 3.65 12.00 -7.16
N THR A 149 3.81 13.07 -7.93
CA THR A 149 4.97 13.98 -7.88
C THR A 149 4.68 15.26 -7.10
N LYS A 150 3.40 15.51 -6.78
CA LYS A 150 2.91 16.72 -6.10
C LYS A 150 1.96 16.35 -4.95
N ALA A 151 2.10 17.02 -3.81
CA ALA A 151 1.21 16.79 -2.66
C ALA A 151 -0.25 17.16 -3.00
N PRO A 152 -1.23 16.26 -2.80
CA PRO A 152 -2.64 16.52 -3.09
C PRO A 152 -3.28 17.27 -1.93
N ILE A 153 -3.10 18.59 -1.93
CA ILE A 153 -3.58 19.49 -0.85
C ILE A 153 -4.28 20.75 -1.38
N ASN A 154 -4.53 20.81 -2.69
CA ASN A 154 -5.01 22.02 -3.38
C ASN A 154 -6.53 21.99 -3.67
N GLN A 155 -7.30 21.11 -3.03
CA GLN A 155 -8.74 20.94 -3.25
C GLN A 155 -9.11 20.67 -4.72
N GLU A 156 -8.29 19.89 -5.40
CA GLU A 156 -8.48 19.50 -6.79
C GLU A 156 -8.36 17.98 -6.94
N ASN A 157 -9.14 17.42 -7.87
CA ASN A 157 -9.10 15.98 -8.11
C ASN A 157 -7.80 15.57 -8.81
N ILE A 158 -7.04 14.64 -8.24
CA ILE A 158 -5.73 14.20 -8.78
C ILE A 158 -5.84 13.50 -10.13
N PHE A 159 -6.98 12.85 -10.42
CA PHE A 159 -7.19 12.16 -11.70
C PHE A 159 -7.61 13.15 -12.80
N SER A 160 -8.51 14.08 -12.48
CA SER A 160 -8.89 15.16 -13.41
C SER A 160 -7.73 16.10 -13.73
N ASN A 161 -6.75 16.21 -12.83
CA ASN A 161 -5.54 17.03 -12.98
C ASN A 161 -4.28 16.17 -13.15
N SER A 162 -4.40 15.01 -13.81
CA SER A 162 -3.34 14.00 -13.84
C SER A 162 -1.97 14.50 -14.34
N GLU A 163 -1.95 15.51 -15.22
CA GLU A 163 -0.71 16.12 -15.71
C GLU A 163 0.08 16.80 -14.58
N ASN A 164 -0.60 17.37 -13.58
CA ASN A 164 0.05 18.06 -12.46
C ASN A 164 0.55 17.11 -11.36
N TYR A 165 0.00 15.91 -11.29
CA TYR A 165 0.25 14.96 -10.20
C TYR A 165 1.06 13.75 -10.63
N TYR A 166 1.08 13.43 -11.93
CA TYR A 166 1.72 12.24 -12.46
C TYR A 166 2.66 12.60 -13.61
N ASP A 167 3.49 13.64 -13.48
CA ASP A 167 4.40 14.07 -14.56
C ASP A 167 5.29 12.90 -15.08
N GLU A 168 5.69 12.00 -14.18
CA GLU A 168 6.43 10.77 -14.50
C GLU A 168 5.52 9.53 -14.46
N LYS A 169 4.43 9.56 -15.25
CA LYS A 169 3.25 8.65 -15.17
C LYS A 169 3.53 7.17 -14.88
N LYS A 170 4.67 6.61 -15.26
CA LYS A 170 4.95 5.17 -15.16
C LYS A 170 6.38 4.87 -14.76
N TYR A 171 6.51 3.98 -13.78
CA TYR A 171 7.74 3.25 -13.48
C TYR A 171 7.61 1.83 -14.00
N GLU A 172 8.52 1.47 -14.90
CA GLU A 172 8.68 0.11 -15.37
C GLU A 172 10.16 -0.25 -15.25
N ASP A 173 10.43 -1.37 -14.58
CA ASP A 173 11.78 -1.88 -14.35
C ASP A 173 11.71 -3.41 -14.21
N ASN A 174 12.86 -4.07 -14.23
CA ASN A 174 12.95 -5.52 -14.12
C ASN A 174 13.85 -5.93 -12.95
N ASP A 175 13.57 -7.10 -12.39
CA ASP A 175 14.40 -7.74 -11.35
C ASP A 175 14.61 -6.91 -10.07
N VAL A 176 13.57 -6.15 -9.69
CA VAL A 176 13.58 -5.24 -8.56
C VAL A 176 13.00 -5.87 -7.29
N ASN A 177 13.45 -5.39 -6.13
CA ASN A 177 13.05 -5.90 -4.82
C ASN A 177 12.20 -4.84 -4.11
N PHE A 178 11.11 -5.26 -3.48
CA PHE A 178 10.17 -4.39 -2.78
C PHE A 178 9.74 -4.97 -1.43
N ALA A 179 9.50 -4.10 -0.46
CA ALA A 179 8.61 -4.39 0.66
C ALA A 179 7.25 -3.78 0.33
N ILE A 180 6.20 -4.60 0.28
CA ILE A 180 4.86 -4.14 -0.10
C ILE A 180 3.87 -4.23 1.05
N MET A 181 2.85 -3.40 0.96
CA MET A 181 1.60 -3.53 1.69
C MET A 181 0.44 -3.26 0.73
N GLY A 182 -0.62 -4.05 0.84
CA GLY A 182 -1.81 -3.82 0.03
C GLY A 182 -3.06 -4.42 0.62
N VAL A 183 -4.20 -3.97 0.10
CA VAL A 183 -5.54 -4.42 0.50
C VAL A 183 -6.27 -4.94 -0.72
N VAL A 184 -7.04 -6.01 -0.53
CA VAL A 184 -7.76 -6.71 -1.59
C VAL A 184 -9.18 -7.03 -1.12
N SER A 185 -10.17 -6.73 -1.96
CA SER A 185 -11.56 -7.16 -1.76
C SER A 185 -12.25 -7.47 -3.09
N ASN A 186 -13.41 -8.12 -3.01
CA ASN A 186 -14.33 -8.23 -4.13
C ASN A 186 -15.51 -7.27 -3.90
N PRO A 187 -15.59 -6.13 -4.62
CA PRO A 187 -16.68 -5.18 -4.47
C PRO A 187 -18.04 -5.77 -4.88
N ASP A 188 -18.05 -6.78 -5.76
CA ASP A 188 -19.27 -7.38 -6.30
C ASP A 188 -19.86 -8.51 -5.40
N ASP A 189 -19.17 -8.90 -4.32
CA ASP A 189 -19.67 -9.92 -3.41
C ASP A 189 -20.68 -9.32 -2.43
N LYS A 190 -21.97 -9.58 -2.65
CA LYS A 190 -23.07 -9.05 -1.81
C LYS A 190 -22.92 -9.37 -0.32
N ARG A 191 -22.22 -10.45 0.04
CA ARG A 191 -21.96 -10.83 1.44
C ARG A 191 -20.97 -9.89 2.13
N LEU A 192 -20.22 -9.11 1.35
CA LEU A 192 -19.19 -8.18 1.83
C LEU A 192 -19.67 -6.73 1.81
N THR A 193 -20.97 -6.46 1.60
CA THR A 193 -21.50 -5.09 1.44
C THR A 193 -21.08 -4.16 2.58
N GLU A 194 -21.21 -4.59 3.84
CA GLU A 194 -20.85 -3.77 5.00
C GLU A 194 -19.35 -3.48 5.07
N VAL A 195 -18.52 -4.53 5.03
CA VAL A 195 -17.05 -4.37 5.07
C VAL A 195 -16.51 -3.63 3.85
N ASN A 196 -17.13 -3.75 2.68
CA ASN A 196 -16.74 -3.00 1.48
C ASN A 196 -17.06 -1.51 1.60
N LYS A 197 -18.13 -1.13 2.31
CA LYS A 197 -18.42 0.26 2.63
C LYS A 197 -17.36 0.86 3.55
N GLU A 198 -16.80 0.07 4.47
CA GLU A 198 -15.69 0.52 5.31
C GLU A 198 -14.38 0.58 4.50
N LEU A 199 -14.12 -0.44 3.67
CA LEU A 199 -12.94 -0.52 2.81
C LEU A 199 -12.88 0.55 1.73
N SER A 200 -13.98 1.26 1.43
CA SER A 200 -13.94 2.42 0.54
C SER A 200 -13.04 3.54 1.05
N SER A 201 -12.64 3.48 2.34
CA SER A 201 -11.64 4.38 2.91
C SER A 201 -10.24 4.22 2.33
N VAL A 202 -9.96 3.12 1.63
CA VAL A 202 -8.65 2.85 1.00
C VAL A 202 -8.80 2.25 -0.41
N LEU A 203 -9.87 1.50 -0.69
CA LEU A 203 -10.11 0.88 -1.99
C LEU A 203 -10.99 1.78 -2.87
N TYR A 204 -10.48 2.11 -4.05
CA TYR A 204 -11.19 2.89 -5.06
C TYR A 204 -10.89 2.33 -6.45
N HIS A 205 -11.77 2.60 -7.41
CA HIS A 205 -11.52 2.27 -8.80
C HIS A 205 -10.59 3.30 -9.42
N ASN A 206 -9.29 2.95 -9.51
CA ASN A 206 -8.33 3.77 -10.24
C ASN A 206 -8.70 3.79 -11.74
N PRO A 207 -8.93 4.98 -12.35
CA PRO A 207 -9.28 5.08 -13.77
C PRO A 207 -8.18 4.60 -14.72
N PHE A 208 -6.94 4.49 -14.25
CA PHE A 208 -5.79 3.99 -15.02
C PHE A 208 -5.56 2.48 -14.90
N ALA A 209 -6.24 1.81 -13.95
CA ALA A 209 -6.08 0.38 -13.73
C ALA A 209 -7.02 -0.46 -14.61
N ASN A 210 -6.56 -1.65 -14.99
CA ASN A 210 -7.44 -2.63 -15.64
C ASN A 210 -8.53 -3.08 -14.66
N LYS A 211 -9.77 -3.20 -15.14
CA LYS A 211 -10.89 -3.70 -14.34
C LYS A 211 -10.72 -5.21 -14.05
N ASN A 212 -10.00 -5.52 -12.98
CA ASN A 212 -9.97 -6.85 -12.39
C ASN A 212 -11.24 -7.11 -11.58
N LYS A 213 -11.61 -8.39 -11.41
CA LYS A 213 -12.74 -8.79 -10.56
C LYS A 213 -12.50 -8.49 -9.07
N LEU A 214 -11.23 -8.48 -8.65
CA LEU A 214 -10.85 -8.05 -7.30
C LEU A 214 -10.34 -6.62 -7.38
N LEU A 215 -10.79 -5.79 -6.46
CA LEU A 215 -10.28 -4.44 -6.26
C LEU A 215 -9.07 -4.51 -5.35
N THR A 216 -7.98 -3.87 -5.75
CA THR A 216 -6.70 -3.92 -5.05
C THR A 216 -6.08 -2.54 -4.98
N HIS A 217 -5.36 -2.27 -3.90
CA HIS A 217 -4.56 -1.06 -3.72
C HIS A 217 -3.28 -1.48 -3.00
N THR A 218 -2.12 -1.28 -3.62
CA THR A 218 -0.82 -1.75 -3.10
C THR A 218 0.23 -0.66 -3.22
N HIS A 219 0.94 -0.39 -2.12
CA HIS A 219 2.14 0.43 -2.13
C HIS A 219 3.37 -0.45 -1.90
N GLY A 220 4.51 0.00 -2.41
CA GLY A 220 5.76 -0.72 -2.30
C GLY A 220 6.94 0.21 -2.05
N LEU A 221 7.73 -0.11 -1.03
CA LEU A 221 9.06 0.47 -0.82
C LEU A 221 10.09 -0.32 -1.63
N MET A 222 10.66 0.32 -2.64
CA MET A 222 11.76 -0.23 -3.43
C MET A 222 13.00 -0.42 -2.53
N LEU A 223 13.63 -1.58 -2.66
CA LEU A 223 14.79 -1.99 -1.88
C LEU A 223 16.04 -2.06 -2.76
N ASN A 224 17.17 -1.60 -2.23
CA ASN A 224 18.47 -1.65 -2.91
C ASN A 224 19.14 -3.03 -2.88
N ARG A 225 18.52 -4.01 -2.22
CA ARG A 225 18.97 -5.40 -2.15
C ARG A 225 17.78 -6.32 -1.87
N SER A 226 17.96 -7.62 -2.12
CA SER A 226 16.95 -8.61 -1.76
C SER A 226 16.87 -8.79 -0.24
N ILE A 227 15.64 -8.74 0.28
CA ILE A 227 15.31 -9.00 1.68
C ILE A 227 14.10 -9.92 1.67
N ILE A 228 14.17 -11.03 2.41
CA ILE A 228 13.08 -12.02 2.49
C ILE A 228 12.13 -11.69 3.63
N ASP A 229 12.69 -11.32 4.79
CA ASP A 229 11.92 -11.04 6.00
C ASP A 229 11.70 -9.54 6.11
N ILE A 230 10.44 -9.10 6.05
CA ILE A 230 10.10 -7.67 6.10
C ILE A 230 10.60 -6.98 7.38
N ASP A 231 10.68 -7.73 8.48
CA ASP A 231 11.17 -7.24 9.78
C ASP A 231 12.67 -6.89 9.75
N LYS A 232 13.40 -7.27 8.68
CA LYS A 232 14.81 -6.92 8.44
C LYS A 232 15.01 -5.66 7.59
N VAL A 233 13.93 -5.09 7.04
CA VAL A 233 14.00 -3.85 6.26
C VAL A 233 14.40 -2.69 7.16
N LYS A 234 15.43 -1.95 6.75
CA LYS A 234 15.96 -0.77 7.46
C LYS A 234 16.08 0.41 6.49
N PRO A 235 16.18 1.66 6.98
CA PRO A 235 16.29 2.83 6.10
C PRO A 235 17.41 2.75 5.07
N LYS A 236 18.57 2.20 5.43
CA LYS A 236 19.69 1.97 4.49
C LYS A 236 19.38 1.02 3.32
N ASN A 237 18.24 0.33 3.36
CA ASN A 237 17.80 -0.59 2.32
C ASN A 237 16.78 0.04 1.36
N ALA A 238 16.21 1.18 1.74
CA ALA A 238 15.09 1.80 1.09
C ALA A 238 15.56 2.78 0.00
N LYS A 239 14.85 2.83 -1.14
CA LYS A 239 15.14 3.75 -2.25
C LYS A 239 14.03 4.77 -2.49
N GLU A 240 12.81 4.29 -2.68
CA GLU A 240 11.64 5.10 -3.06
C GLU A 240 10.36 4.32 -2.68
N VAL A 241 9.24 5.00 -2.49
CA VAL A 241 7.92 4.38 -2.33
C VAL A 241 7.07 4.64 -3.57
N LEU A 242 6.39 3.60 -4.06
CA LEU A 242 5.58 3.67 -5.28
C LEU A 242 4.22 3.01 -5.05
N HIS A 243 3.21 3.48 -5.79
CA HIS A 243 1.94 2.78 -5.97
C HIS A 243 2.12 1.64 -6.98
N VAL A 244 2.05 0.40 -6.50
CA VAL A 244 2.34 -0.82 -7.27
C VAL A 244 1.09 -1.32 -7.98
N GLN A 245 1.16 -1.46 -9.30
CA GLN A 245 0.08 -2.00 -10.12
C GLN A 245 0.02 -3.53 -10.00
N ASP A 246 -1.19 -4.08 -9.91
CA ASP A 246 -1.41 -5.52 -9.71
C ASP A 246 -1.06 -6.40 -10.92
N LYS A 247 -0.82 -5.80 -12.09
CA LYS A 247 -0.25 -6.45 -13.27
C LYS A 247 1.24 -6.79 -13.15
N SER A 248 1.93 -6.28 -12.12
CA SER A 248 3.35 -6.56 -11.88
C SER A 248 3.61 -8.05 -11.72
N LEU A 249 4.68 -8.54 -12.34
CA LEU A 249 5.01 -9.96 -12.42
C LEU A 249 5.96 -10.34 -11.29
N VAL A 250 5.60 -11.37 -10.54
CA VAL A 250 6.33 -11.81 -9.36
C VAL A 250 7.23 -12.98 -9.72
N ARG A 251 8.49 -12.89 -9.28
CA ARG A 251 9.44 -14.02 -9.27
C ARG A 251 9.47 -14.71 -7.92
N TYR A 252 9.49 -13.93 -6.85
CA TYR A 252 9.53 -14.41 -5.47
C TYR A 252 8.65 -13.56 -4.56
N LEU A 253 7.98 -14.17 -3.59
CA LEU A 253 7.38 -13.44 -2.47
C LEU A 253 7.37 -14.23 -1.18
N LYS A 254 7.35 -13.48 -0.08
CA LYS A 254 6.98 -13.93 1.25
C LYS A 254 6.08 -12.87 1.90
N LEU A 255 4.80 -13.20 2.04
CA LEU A 255 3.77 -12.31 2.56
C LEU A 255 3.17 -12.83 3.88
N LYS A 256 2.87 -11.91 4.80
CA LYS A 256 1.91 -12.04 5.88
C LYS A 256 0.53 -11.63 5.33
N VAL A 257 -0.51 -12.38 5.65
CA VAL A 257 -1.89 -12.10 5.22
C VAL A 257 -2.79 -11.95 6.44
N TYR A 258 -3.59 -10.89 6.44
CA TYR A 258 -4.55 -10.55 7.50
C TYR A 258 -5.95 -10.53 6.89
N LYS A 259 -6.81 -11.46 7.31
CA LYS A 259 -8.20 -11.53 6.89
C LYS A 259 -8.99 -10.43 7.59
N ILE A 260 -9.77 -9.68 6.84
CA ILE A 260 -10.48 -8.49 7.32
C ILE A 260 -11.93 -8.85 7.61
N LYS A 261 -12.44 -8.46 8.78
CA LYS A 261 -13.90 -8.47 9.07
C LYS A 261 -14.52 -7.07 9.02
N GLY A 262 -13.71 -6.03 9.21
CA GLY A 262 -14.15 -4.63 9.22
C GLY A 262 -12.98 -3.69 9.45
N LEU A 263 -13.24 -2.39 9.35
CA LEU A 263 -12.31 -1.32 9.67
C LEU A 263 -12.87 -0.41 10.77
N THR A 264 -11.98 0.18 11.55
CA THR A 264 -12.32 1.20 12.53
C THR A 264 -11.52 2.47 12.32
N LYS A 265 -12.17 3.63 12.44
CA LYS A 265 -11.50 4.93 12.34
C LYS A 265 -10.64 5.12 13.60
N TYR A 266 -9.34 5.32 13.42
CA TYR A 266 -8.44 5.62 14.52
C TYR A 266 -8.46 7.11 14.88
N ALA A 267 -8.59 7.99 13.88
CA ALA A 267 -8.68 9.44 14.00
C ALA A 267 -9.46 10.04 12.82
#